data_AF-A0A8J2PIK6-F1
#
_entry.id   AF-A0A8J2PIK6-F1
#
_cell.length_a   1.000
_cell.length_b   1.000
_cell.length_c   1.000
_cell.angle_alpha   90.00
_cell.angle_beta   90.00
_cell.angle_gamma   90.00
#
_symmetry.space_group_name_H-M   'P 1'
#
loop_
_entity.id
_entity.type
_entity.pdbx_description
1 polymer ?
#
loop_
_entity_poly.entity_id
_entity_poly.type
_entity_poly.pdbx_seq_one_letter_code
_entity_poly.pdbx_strand_id
1 'polypeptide(L)'
;KVLPCRDTNKPWNYDLVFQDWIGSSVFLAKGKDHSTKRRRVLPMFDFKHNSKSEKNFNDHCQTLMNIFRAHASEGKDIQVRWLIPLFAIDIMYQYFTNVDTGFLSRIDNHYATAFHTQLDYGFLRAWSPWLWPEIIWKMTPMGRKERGARKTLTDFMENIVRERKIDLAGVTPGDSPLIKDDQENDFKQRGKSIH
;
A
#
# COMPACT_ATOMS: atom_id res chain seq x y z
N LYS A 1 27.81 22.49 -3.09
CA LYS A 1 27.35 22.95 -1.76
C LYS A 1 26.28 21.97 -1.27
N VAL A 2 26.62 21.07 -0.34
CA VAL A 2 25.61 20.20 0.30
C VAL A 2 24.78 21.12 1.20
N LEU A 3 23.48 21.24 0.96
CA LEU A 3 22.60 22.00 1.84
C LEU A 3 22.72 21.42 3.26
N PRO A 4 22.89 22.25 4.31
CA PRO A 4 22.87 21.74 5.68
C PRO A 4 21.57 20.98 5.91
N CYS A 5 21.65 19.81 6.55
CA CYS A 5 20.48 19.02 6.91
C CYS A 5 19.59 19.87 7.82
N ARG A 6 18.55 20.48 7.25
CA ARG A 6 17.51 21.20 7.99
C ARG A 6 16.95 20.24 9.05
N ASP A 7 16.81 20.71 10.29
CA ASP A 7 16.32 19.87 11.40
C ASP A 7 15.03 19.17 11.00
N THR A 8 15.07 17.83 10.93
CA THR A 8 13.92 16.98 10.60
C THR A 8 13.26 16.43 11.86
N ASN A 9 13.25 17.23 12.92
CA ASN A 9 12.56 16.89 14.16
C ASN A 9 11.06 16.86 13.89
N LYS A 10 10.50 15.66 14.01
CA LYS A 10 9.06 15.42 13.89
C LYS A 10 8.42 15.52 15.26
N PRO A 11 7.13 15.87 15.34
CA PRO A 11 6.43 15.85 16.61
C PRO A 11 6.47 14.45 17.20
N TRP A 12 6.53 14.38 18.53
CA TRP A 12 6.80 13.16 19.27
C TRP A 12 5.76 12.04 19.03
N ASN A 13 4.52 12.41 18.69
CA ASN A 13 3.43 11.50 18.37
C ASN A 13 3.47 10.93 16.95
N TYR A 14 4.31 11.49 16.07
CA TYR A 14 4.44 11.02 14.68
C TYR A 14 4.96 9.57 14.64
N ASP A 15 5.94 9.26 15.50
CA ASP A 15 6.52 7.93 15.57
C ASP A 15 5.48 6.91 16.10
N LEU A 16 4.65 7.29 17.07
CA LEU A 16 3.60 6.42 17.62
C LEU A 16 2.57 5.93 16.58
N VAL A 17 2.25 6.76 15.59
CA VAL A 17 1.23 6.44 14.59
C VAL A 17 1.82 5.66 13.43
N PHE A 18 3.00 6.06 12.95
CA PHE A 18 3.54 5.55 11.69
C PHE A 18 4.59 4.45 11.87
N GLN A 19 5.27 4.37 13.02
CA GLN A 19 6.36 3.41 13.22
C GLN A 19 5.87 1.97 13.17
N ASP A 20 4.71 1.70 13.76
CA ASP A 20 4.07 0.39 13.70
C ASP A 20 3.65 0.01 12.27
N TRP A 21 3.28 0.99 11.44
CA TRP A 21 2.74 0.73 10.10
C TRP A 21 3.81 0.62 9.02
N ILE A 22 4.68 1.62 8.88
CA ILE A 22 5.62 1.76 7.74
C ILE A 22 7.06 1.45 8.17
N GLY A 23 7.30 1.18 9.46
CA GLY A 23 8.61 0.80 9.99
C GLY A 23 9.68 1.87 9.75
N SER A 24 10.91 1.45 9.43
CA SER A 24 12.03 2.38 9.21
C SER A 24 11.97 3.08 7.84
N SER A 25 10.94 3.88 7.61
CA SER A 25 10.72 4.58 6.34
C SER A 25 11.54 5.88 6.21
N VAL A 26 11.56 6.45 5.00
CA VAL A 26 12.09 7.82 4.79
C VAL A 26 11.26 8.85 5.57
N PHE A 27 9.96 8.60 5.73
CA PHE A 27 9.04 9.47 6.47
C PHE A 27 9.31 9.47 7.96
N LEU A 28 9.96 8.45 8.52
CA LEU A 28 10.25 8.34 9.96
C LEU A 28 11.71 8.68 10.32
N ALA A 29 12.63 8.56 9.37
CA ALA A 29 14.03 8.89 9.58
C ALA A 29 14.26 10.37 9.97
N LYS A 30 15.28 10.62 10.80
CA LYS A 30 15.67 11.96 11.29
C LYS A 30 17.13 12.27 10.92
N GLY A 31 17.50 13.54 10.87
CA GLY A 31 18.86 14.04 10.59
C GLY A 31 19.53 13.41 9.36
N LYS A 32 20.71 12.82 9.58
CA LYS A 32 21.55 12.20 8.53
C LYS A 32 20.89 10.99 7.87
N ASP A 33 20.09 10.22 8.62
CA ASP A 33 19.39 9.04 8.09
C ASP A 33 18.30 9.46 7.11
N HIS A 34 17.58 10.54 7.41
CA HIS A 34 16.60 11.11 6.50
C HIS A 34 17.26 11.53 5.18
N SER A 35 18.36 12.28 5.26
CA SER A 35 19.10 12.72 4.08
C SER A 35 19.58 11.53 3.24
N THR A 36 20.09 10.49 3.90
CA THR A 36 20.62 9.30 3.21
C THR A 36 19.51 8.51 2.52
N LYS A 37 18.39 8.25 3.19
CA LYS A 37 17.23 7.57 2.60
C LYS A 37 16.64 8.38 1.46
N ARG A 38 16.44 9.69 1.64
CA ARG A 38 15.90 10.59 0.60
C ARG A 38 16.79 10.61 -0.65
N ARG A 39 18.11 10.66 -0.48
CA ARG A 39 19.05 10.62 -1.62
C ARG A 39 18.91 9.35 -2.46
N ARG A 40 18.54 8.21 -1.87
CA ARG A 40 18.31 6.97 -2.60
C ARG A 40 16.98 6.96 -3.38
N VAL A 41 15.93 7.52 -2.79
CA VAL A 41 14.57 7.46 -3.36
C VAL A 41 14.32 8.58 -4.38
N LEU A 42 14.84 9.78 -4.15
CA LEU A 42 14.51 10.97 -4.96
C LEU A 42 14.76 10.84 -6.47
N PRO A 43 15.83 10.16 -6.95
CA PRO A 43 16.04 9.98 -8.40
C PRO A 43 14.90 9.24 -9.11
N MET A 44 14.13 8.41 -8.40
CA MET A 44 12.98 7.69 -8.97
C MET A 44 11.83 8.63 -9.37
N PHE A 45 11.82 9.87 -8.85
CA PHE A 45 10.82 10.88 -9.16
C PHE A 45 11.31 11.90 -10.20
N ASP A 46 12.49 11.70 -10.79
CA ASP A 46 12.94 12.53 -11.90
C ASP A 46 12.09 12.23 -13.15
N PHE A 47 11.65 13.28 -13.84
CA PHE A 47 10.85 13.18 -15.07
C PHE A 47 11.54 12.35 -16.14
N LYS A 48 12.88 12.38 -16.20
CA LYS A 48 13.65 11.57 -17.16
C LYS A 48 13.47 10.07 -16.97
N HIS A 49 13.24 9.62 -15.74
CA HIS A 49 13.04 8.20 -15.45
C HIS A 49 11.65 7.71 -15.88
N ASN A 50 10.68 8.64 -15.98
CA ASN A 50 9.25 8.34 -16.01
C ASN A 50 8.55 8.99 -17.20
N SER A 51 9.26 9.20 -18.32
CA SER A 51 8.67 9.79 -19.55
C SER A 51 7.49 8.99 -20.11
N LYS A 52 7.36 7.71 -19.73
CA LYS A 52 6.25 6.82 -20.10
C LYS A 52 5.05 6.89 -19.14
N SER A 53 5.17 7.55 -17.99
CA SER A 53 4.14 7.55 -16.95
C SER A 53 2.89 8.35 -17.33
N GLU A 54 2.98 9.30 -18.26
CA GLU A 54 1.83 10.04 -18.77
C GLU A 54 0.82 9.11 -19.47
N LYS A 55 1.32 8.21 -20.34
CA LYS A 55 0.47 7.23 -21.02
C LYS A 55 -0.20 6.29 -20.01
N ASN A 56 0.59 5.75 -19.08
CA ASN A 56 0.11 4.87 -18.02
C ASN A 56 -1.00 5.52 -17.18
N PHE A 57 -0.82 6.80 -16.83
CA PHE A 57 -1.84 7.57 -16.10
C PHE A 57 -3.12 7.75 -16.91
N ASN A 58 -3.01 8.03 -18.20
CA ASN A 58 -4.18 8.18 -19.08
C ASN A 58 -4.95 6.85 -19.23
N ASP A 59 -4.24 5.72 -19.37
CA ASP A 59 -4.85 4.39 -19.48
C ASP A 59 -5.62 4.01 -18.19
N HIS A 60 -5.06 4.33 -17.02
CA HIS A 60 -5.74 4.16 -15.73
C HIS A 60 -6.96 5.09 -15.62
N CYS A 61 -6.85 6.35 -16.03
CA CYS A 61 -7.97 7.29 -16.04
C CYS A 61 -9.12 6.79 -16.92
N GLN A 62 -8.81 6.24 -18.09
CA GLN A 62 -9.82 5.63 -18.97
C GLN A 62 -10.52 4.46 -18.29
N THR A 63 -9.78 3.60 -17.60
CA THR A 63 -10.35 2.48 -16.83
C THR A 63 -11.27 2.98 -15.72
N LEU A 64 -10.87 4.01 -14.97
CA LEU A 64 -11.72 4.64 -13.95
C LEU A 64 -13.00 5.23 -14.55
N MET A 65 -12.89 5.92 -15.68
CA MET A 65 -14.06 6.49 -16.39
C MET A 65 -15.00 5.40 -16.90
N ASN A 66 -14.49 4.25 -17.32
CA ASN A 66 -15.30 3.11 -17.74
C ASN A 66 -16.10 2.54 -16.56
N ILE A 67 -15.50 2.45 -15.37
CA ILE A 67 -16.21 2.05 -14.13
C ILE A 67 -17.33 3.06 -13.82
N PHE A 68 -17.04 4.35 -13.86
CA PHE A 68 -18.06 5.38 -13.63
C PHE A 68 -19.21 5.32 -14.65
N ARG A 69 -18.92 5.10 -15.92
CA ARG A 69 -19.94 4.95 -16.97
C ARG A 69 -20.81 3.71 -16.75
N ALA A 70 -20.22 2.58 -16.36
CA ALA A 70 -20.95 1.35 -16.06
C ALA A 70 -21.94 1.57 -14.91
N HIS A 71 -21.48 2.13 -13.79
CA HIS A 71 -22.35 2.43 -12.65
C HIS A 71 -23.42 3.49 -12.96
N ALA A 72 -23.09 4.52 -13.75
CA ALA A 72 -24.07 5.52 -14.20
C ALA A 72 -25.16 4.90 -15.09
N SER A 73 -24.79 3.94 -15.96
CA SER A 73 -25.76 3.22 -16.80
C SER A 73 -26.69 2.31 -16.00
N GLU A 74 -26.22 1.80 -14.85
CA GLU A 74 -27.01 1.00 -13.92
C GLU A 74 -27.81 1.86 -12.92
N GLY A 75 -27.64 3.19 -12.93
CA GLY A 75 -28.27 4.10 -11.97
C GLY A 75 -27.82 3.88 -10.51
N LYS A 76 -26.62 3.32 -10.29
CA LYS A 76 -26.10 3.01 -8.96
C LYS A 76 -25.19 4.11 -8.44
N ASP A 77 -25.34 4.42 -7.16
CA ASP A 77 -24.42 5.31 -6.45
C ASP A 77 -23.04 4.67 -6.28
N ILE A 78 -22.00 5.50 -6.40
CA ILE A 78 -20.60 5.06 -6.33
C ILE A 78 -19.97 5.64 -5.08
N GLN A 79 -19.39 4.77 -4.25
CA GLN A 79 -18.62 5.19 -3.10
C GLN A 79 -17.19 5.56 -3.52
N VAL A 80 -17.01 6.83 -3.88
CA VAL A 80 -15.72 7.43 -4.29
C VAL A 80 -14.62 7.26 -3.23
N ARG A 81 -15.01 7.19 -1.95
CA ARG A 81 -14.09 7.03 -0.81
C ARG A 81 -13.16 5.82 -0.93
N TRP A 82 -13.65 4.72 -1.50
CA TRP A 82 -12.88 3.48 -1.66
C TRP A 82 -12.18 3.42 -3.02
N LEU A 83 -12.80 3.98 -4.05
CA LEU A 83 -12.34 3.87 -5.42
C LEU A 83 -11.09 4.73 -5.69
N ILE A 84 -11.05 5.96 -5.19
CA ILE A 84 -9.95 6.89 -5.49
C ILE A 84 -8.61 6.44 -4.87
N PRO A 85 -8.54 6.00 -3.60
CA PRO A 85 -7.30 5.48 -3.04
C PRO A 85 -6.79 4.24 -3.79
N LEU A 86 -7.69 3.36 -4.24
CA LEU A 86 -7.32 2.18 -5.03
C LEU A 86 -6.72 2.58 -6.38
N PHE A 87 -7.38 3.49 -7.09
CA PHE A 87 -6.87 4.06 -8.33
C PHE A 87 -5.49 4.71 -8.16
N ALA A 88 -5.31 5.48 -7.09
CA ALA A 88 -4.02 6.11 -6.80
C ALA A 88 -2.91 5.08 -6.52
N ILE A 89 -3.23 4.00 -5.79
CA ILE A 89 -2.28 2.92 -5.53
C ILE A 89 -1.91 2.18 -6.81
N ASP A 90 -2.86 1.90 -7.69
CA ASP A 90 -2.62 1.21 -8.98
C ASP A 90 -1.63 2.01 -9.85
N ILE A 91 -1.89 3.32 -10.00
CA ILE A 91 -1.00 4.22 -10.73
C ILE A 91 0.39 4.28 -10.09
N MET A 92 0.47 4.42 -8.75
CA MET A 92 1.75 4.47 -8.06
C MET A 92 2.52 3.16 -8.20
N TYR A 93 1.83 2.02 -8.11
CA TYR A 93 2.45 0.73 -8.27
C TYR A 93 3.03 0.57 -9.68
N GLN A 94 2.23 0.87 -10.71
CA GLN A 94 2.70 0.80 -12.10
C GLN A 94 3.82 1.81 -12.35
N TYR A 95 3.78 2.98 -11.72
CA TYR A 95 4.84 3.98 -11.78
C TYR A 95 6.18 3.42 -11.26
N PHE A 96 6.18 2.73 -10.12
CA PHE A 96 7.42 2.21 -9.52
C PHE A 96 7.92 0.89 -10.12
N THR A 97 7.02 0.00 -10.54
CA THR A 97 7.38 -1.35 -11.01
C THR A 97 7.41 -1.46 -12.54
N ASN A 98 6.72 -0.54 -13.24
CA ASN A 98 6.43 -0.61 -14.67
C ASN A 98 5.70 -1.91 -15.08
N VAL A 99 5.04 -2.57 -14.13
CA VAL A 99 4.21 -3.76 -14.34
C VAL A 99 2.76 -3.35 -14.17
N ASP A 100 1.93 -3.68 -15.17
CA ASP A 100 0.49 -3.53 -15.06
C ASP A 100 -0.08 -4.68 -14.22
N THR A 101 -0.63 -4.34 -13.06
CA THR A 101 -1.25 -5.30 -12.14
C THR A 101 -2.76 -5.29 -12.23
N GLY A 102 -3.34 -4.27 -12.88
CA GLY A 102 -4.78 -4.07 -12.98
C GLY A 102 -5.48 -4.11 -11.63
N PHE A 103 -4.94 -3.49 -10.57
CA PHE A 103 -5.59 -3.50 -9.24
C PHE A 103 -6.99 -2.91 -9.28
N LEU A 104 -7.24 -1.96 -10.18
CA LEU A 104 -8.57 -1.39 -10.39
C LEU A 104 -9.56 -2.40 -11.00
N SER A 105 -9.09 -3.37 -11.79
CA SER A 105 -9.91 -4.43 -12.40
C SER A 105 -10.10 -5.64 -11.48
N ARG A 106 -9.10 -5.91 -10.63
CA ARG A 106 -9.13 -6.95 -9.60
C ARG A 106 -9.48 -6.31 -8.28
N ILE A 107 -10.76 -6.00 -8.09
CA ILE A 107 -11.31 -5.51 -6.82
C ILE A 107 -11.31 -6.67 -5.80
N ASP A 108 -10.14 -7.22 -5.50
CA ASP A 108 -9.94 -8.06 -4.34
C ASP A 108 -9.94 -7.13 -3.13
N ASN A 109 -11.16 -6.95 -2.64
CA ASN A 109 -11.61 -6.10 -1.55
C ASN A 109 -10.70 -6.19 -0.30
N HIS A 110 -9.96 -7.28 -0.11
CA HIS A 110 -9.12 -7.51 1.06
C HIS A 110 -7.95 -6.53 1.21
N TYR A 111 -7.20 -6.21 0.14
CA TYR A 111 -6.08 -5.27 0.25
C TYR A 111 -6.59 -3.84 0.49
N ALA A 112 -7.60 -3.43 -0.29
CA ALA A 112 -8.28 -2.15 -0.11
C ALA A 112 -8.82 -1.99 1.32
N THR A 113 -9.58 -2.99 1.78
CA THR A 113 -10.16 -2.99 3.12
C THR A 113 -9.09 -2.99 4.20
N ALA A 114 -8.01 -3.75 4.04
CA ALA A 114 -6.88 -3.72 4.97
C ALA A 114 -6.23 -2.33 5.01
N PHE A 115 -6.00 -1.70 3.85
CA PHE A 115 -5.44 -0.36 3.78
C PHE A 115 -6.32 0.68 4.47
N HIS A 116 -7.62 0.67 4.22
CA HIS A 116 -8.55 1.56 4.87
C HIS A 116 -8.70 1.30 6.37
N THR A 117 -8.75 0.04 6.77
CA THR A 117 -8.76 -0.36 8.18
C THR A 117 -7.53 0.17 8.91
N GLN A 118 -6.36 0.09 8.26
CA GLN A 118 -5.12 0.63 8.80
C GLN A 118 -5.16 2.15 8.92
N LEU A 119 -5.70 2.86 7.93
CA LEU A 119 -5.86 4.31 7.98
C LEU A 119 -6.83 4.74 9.08
N ASP A 120 -8.04 4.17 9.13
CA ASP A 120 -9.08 4.55 10.07
C ASP A 120 -8.61 4.34 11.52
N TYR A 121 -7.98 3.19 11.82
CA TYR A 121 -7.44 2.93 13.15
C TYR A 121 -6.16 3.73 13.46
N GLY A 122 -5.31 3.97 12.47
CA GLY A 122 -4.14 4.83 12.61
C GLY A 122 -4.52 6.27 12.96
N PHE A 123 -5.50 6.84 12.26
CA PHE A 123 -6.05 8.15 12.60
C PHE A 123 -6.75 8.13 13.95
N LEU A 124 -7.60 7.15 14.24
CA LEU A 124 -8.26 7.04 15.55
C LEU A 124 -7.23 7.05 16.70
N ARG A 125 -6.15 6.28 16.56
CA ARG A 125 -5.04 6.24 17.54
C ARG A 125 -4.30 7.58 17.62
N ALA A 126 -4.12 8.28 16.51
CA ALA A 126 -3.51 9.61 16.48
C ALA A 126 -4.33 10.64 17.29
N TRP A 127 -5.67 10.59 17.19
CA TRP A 127 -6.59 11.52 17.85
C TRP A 127 -7.03 11.10 19.27
N SER A 128 -6.65 9.91 19.73
CA SER A 128 -7.08 9.35 21.03
C SER A 128 -5.89 9.14 21.98
N PRO A 129 -5.49 10.15 22.78
CA PRO A 129 -4.33 10.07 23.67
C PRO A 129 -4.32 8.88 24.64
N TRP A 130 -5.50 8.45 25.11
CA TRP A 130 -5.65 7.29 26.00
C TRP A 130 -5.33 5.94 25.34
N LEU A 131 -5.22 5.89 24.01
CA LEU A 131 -4.85 4.69 23.23
C LEU A 131 -3.39 4.70 22.79
N TRP A 132 -2.59 5.70 23.19
CA TRP A 132 -1.16 5.75 22.85
C TRP A 132 -0.32 4.65 23.50
N PRO A 133 -0.55 4.26 24.77
CA PRO A 133 0.22 3.18 25.38
C PRO A 133 0.05 1.87 24.59
N GLU A 134 1.16 1.32 24.09
CA GLU A 134 1.12 0.13 23.22
C GLU A 134 0.42 -1.06 23.86
N ILE A 135 0.58 -1.25 25.17
CA ILE A 135 -0.03 -2.36 25.91
C ILE A 135 -1.55 -2.25 25.81
N ILE A 136 -2.11 -1.05 26.05
CA ILE A 136 -3.55 -0.78 25.96
C ILE A 136 -4.02 -1.04 24.53
N TRP A 137 -3.35 -0.46 23.53
CA TRP A 137 -3.71 -0.62 22.13
C TRP A 137 -3.74 -2.08 21.69
N LYS A 138 -2.70 -2.86 22.01
CA LYS A 138 -2.58 -4.28 21.66
C LYS A 138 -3.65 -5.16 22.32
N MET A 139 -4.16 -4.77 23.49
CA MET A 139 -5.26 -5.46 24.18
C MET A 139 -6.64 -5.08 23.63
N THR A 140 -6.78 -3.92 22.99
CA THR A 140 -8.06 -3.53 22.39
C THR A 140 -8.44 -4.40 21.18
N PRO A 141 -9.75 -4.60 20.91
CA PRO A 141 -10.21 -5.22 19.67
C PRO A 141 -9.74 -4.47 18.41
N MET A 142 -9.63 -3.14 18.49
CA MET A 142 -9.20 -2.27 17.39
C MET A 142 -7.74 -2.54 17.02
N GLY A 143 -6.84 -2.57 18.00
CA GLY A 143 -5.42 -2.89 17.75
C GLY A 143 -5.19 -4.32 17.25
N ARG A 144 -6.08 -5.27 17.58
CA ARG A 144 -6.04 -6.61 16.97
C ARG A 144 -6.43 -6.58 15.49
N LYS A 145 -7.48 -5.85 15.13
CA LYS A 145 -7.92 -5.68 13.73
C LYS A 145 -6.88 -4.94 12.90
N GLU A 146 -6.32 -3.85 13.44
CA GLU A 146 -5.23 -3.10 12.82
C GLU A 146 -4.02 -3.99 12.56
N ARG A 147 -3.61 -4.82 13.53
CA ARG A 147 -2.50 -5.77 13.34
C ARG A 147 -2.76 -6.76 12.20
N GLY A 148 -4.00 -7.26 12.07
CA GLY A 148 -4.38 -8.15 10.98
C GLY A 148 -4.29 -7.45 9.62
N ALA A 149 -4.85 -6.24 9.52
CA ALA A 149 -4.77 -5.41 8.33
C ALA A 149 -3.31 -5.09 7.94
N ARG A 150 -2.48 -4.70 8.91
CA ARG A 150 -1.04 -4.50 8.71
C ARG A 150 -0.36 -5.75 8.16
N LYS A 151 -0.66 -6.93 8.70
CA LYS A 151 -0.07 -8.18 8.20
C LYS A 151 -0.42 -8.40 6.73
N THR A 152 -1.68 -8.24 6.35
CA THR A 152 -2.11 -8.34 4.95
C THR A 152 -1.37 -7.35 4.04
N LEU A 153 -1.19 -6.09 4.48
CA LEU A 153 -0.43 -5.09 3.73
C LEU A 153 1.06 -5.46 3.58
N THR A 154 1.68 -5.95 4.66
CA THR A 154 3.09 -6.37 4.64
C THR A 154 3.29 -7.60 3.76
N ASP A 155 2.44 -8.63 3.89
CA ASP A 155 2.50 -9.86 3.10
C ASP A 155 2.38 -9.54 1.59
N PHE A 156 1.48 -8.62 1.24
CA PHE A 156 1.32 -8.14 -0.14
C PHE A 156 2.59 -7.45 -0.67
N MET A 157 3.19 -6.56 0.12
CA MET A 157 4.44 -5.88 -0.26
C MET A 157 5.61 -6.86 -0.38
N GLU A 158 5.69 -7.85 0.51
CA GLU A 158 6.71 -8.90 0.45
C GLU A 158 6.56 -9.77 -0.81
N ASN A 159 5.34 -10.05 -1.24
CA ASN A 159 5.07 -10.77 -2.49
C ASN A 159 5.58 -9.98 -3.70
N ILE A 160 5.27 -8.68 -3.79
CA ILE A 160 5.78 -7.80 -4.86
C ILE A 160 7.31 -7.79 -4.88
N VAL A 161 7.95 -7.66 -3.72
CA VAL A 161 9.41 -7.65 -3.62
C VAL A 161 9.99 -9.00 -4.05
N ARG A 162 9.32 -10.11 -3.72
CA ARG A 162 9.72 -11.46 -4.13
C ARG A 162 9.63 -11.62 -5.65
N GLU A 163 8.51 -11.26 -6.25
CA GLU A 163 8.30 -11.28 -7.71
C GLU A 163 9.39 -10.48 -8.42
N ARG A 164 9.66 -9.25 -7.94
CA ARG A 164 10.67 -8.41 -8.56
C ARG A 164 12.09 -8.98 -8.46
N LYS A 165 12.41 -9.66 -7.37
CA LYS A 165 13.71 -10.35 -7.24
C LYS A 165 13.84 -11.51 -8.22
N ILE A 166 12.76 -12.23 -8.47
CA ILE A 166 12.72 -13.35 -9.44
C ILE A 166 12.92 -12.79 -10.86
N ASP A 167 12.19 -11.73 -11.23
CA ASP A 167 12.34 -11.07 -12.54
C ASP A 167 13.79 -10.63 -12.79
N LEU A 168 14.43 -10.03 -11.78
CA LEU A 168 15.81 -9.55 -11.86
C LEU A 168 16.84 -10.68 -11.93
N ALA A 169 16.50 -11.87 -11.40
CA ALA A 169 17.36 -13.06 -11.48
C ALA A 169 17.26 -13.79 -12.82
N GLY A 170 16.37 -13.36 -13.74
CA GLY A 170 16.26 -13.93 -15.08
C GLY A 170 15.62 -15.32 -15.13
N VAL A 171 14.94 -15.75 -14.07
CA VAL A 171 14.13 -16.98 -14.09
C VAL A 171 12.84 -16.66 -14.85
N THR A 172 12.70 -17.17 -16.06
CA THR A 172 11.48 -17.02 -16.87
C THR A 172 10.25 -17.47 -16.09
N PRO A 173 9.10 -16.78 -16.18
CA PRO A 173 7.85 -17.16 -15.52
C PRO A 173 7.23 -18.36 -16.24
N GLY A 174 7.86 -19.52 -16.05
CA GLY A 174 7.43 -20.83 -16.53
C GLY A 174 7.64 -21.93 -15.49
N ASP A 175 8.60 -21.74 -14.56
CA ASP A 175 8.99 -22.74 -13.55
C ASP A 175 8.98 -22.19 -12.10
N SER A 176 8.13 -21.21 -11.78
CA SER A 176 7.89 -20.84 -10.37
C SER A 176 6.76 -21.69 -9.78
N PRO A 177 7.01 -22.60 -8.81
CA PRO A 177 6.02 -23.54 -8.29
C PRO A 177 4.95 -22.94 -7.35
N LEU A 178 4.81 -21.62 -7.22
CA LEU A 178 4.07 -21.03 -6.08
C LEU A 178 2.86 -20.18 -6.46
N ILE A 179 2.38 -20.24 -7.71
CA ILE A 179 1.05 -19.70 -8.10
C ILE A 179 0.18 -20.79 -8.76
N LYS A 180 0.46 -22.05 -8.48
CA LYS A 180 -0.50 -23.14 -8.67
C LYS A 180 -0.60 -23.88 -7.34
N ASP A 181 -1.79 -23.89 -6.76
CA ASP A 181 -2.25 -24.79 -5.69
C ASP A 181 -2.31 -24.34 -4.22
N ASP A 182 -1.62 -23.28 -3.76
CA ASP A 182 -1.66 -22.93 -2.32
C ASP A 182 -2.60 -21.78 -1.93
N GLN A 183 -2.81 -20.78 -2.78
CA GLN A 183 -3.71 -19.66 -2.46
C GLN A 183 -5.19 -20.01 -2.63
N GLU A 184 -5.53 -20.98 -3.50
CA GLU A 184 -6.92 -21.43 -3.68
C GLU A 184 -7.40 -22.35 -2.54
N ASN A 185 -6.49 -23.13 -1.94
CA ASN A 185 -6.81 -24.05 -0.85
C ASN A 185 -6.92 -23.38 0.53
N ASP A 186 -6.10 -22.36 0.83
CA ASP A 186 -6.23 -21.60 2.10
C ASP A 186 -7.48 -20.69 2.08
N PHE A 187 -7.94 -20.25 0.90
CA PHE A 187 -9.21 -19.52 0.70
C PHE A 187 -10.45 -20.39 0.91
N LYS A 188 -10.45 -21.64 0.39
CA LYS A 188 -11.58 -22.58 0.56
C LYS A 188 -11.72 -23.11 1.99
N GLN A 189 -10.64 -23.18 2.76
CA GLN A 189 -10.69 -23.66 4.15
C GLN A 189 -11.18 -22.59 5.14
N ARG A 190 -10.87 -21.29 4.93
CA ARG A 190 -11.28 -20.22 5.86
C ARG A 190 -12.66 -19.62 5.59
N GLY A 191 -13.22 -19.82 4.39
CA GLY A 191 -14.59 -19.43 4.05
C GLY A 191 -15.70 -20.35 4.61
N LYS A 192 -15.36 -21.53 5.13
CA LYS A 192 -16.35 -22.48 5.71
C LYS A 192 -16.65 -22.27 7.19
N SER A 193 -15.97 -21.34 7.87
CA SER A 193 -16.15 -21.10 9.31
C SER A 193 -17.03 -19.89 9.65
N ILE A 194 -17.76 -19.34 8.67
CA ILE A 194 -18.67 -18.22 8.89
C ILE A 194 -20.04 -18.54 8.30
N HIS A 195 -20.67 -19.57 8.88
CA HIS A 195 -22.12 -19.76 8.90
C HIS A 195 -22.55 -20.06 10.33
#